data_AF-A0A8H6F3X7-F1
#
_entry.id   AF-A0A8H6F3X7-F1
#
_cell.length_a   1.000
_cell.length_b   1.000
_cell.length_c   1.000
_cell.angle_alpha   90.00
_cell.angle_beta   90.00
_cell.angle_gamma   90.00
#
_symmetry.space_group_name_H-M   'P 1'
#
loop_
_entity.id
_entity.type
_entity.pdbx_description
1 polymer ?
#
loop_
_entity_poly.entity_id
_entity_poly.type
_entity_poly.pdbx_seq_one_letter_code
_entity_poly.pdbx_strand_id
1 'polypeptide(L)'
;MGRYSVKRYKTKRRTRDLDLIYNDLSSPESINKLKNQPLDELKPGLGQYYCIQCAKYFENQISLDRHTKSKIHKRRVKSLNERPYTPLEAEAAAGVNMEKFIASVEKYKQLENDKQENKHQYDKLINQKKDNLDAIITGIPSEEFQQQQQQQQQEELQDANQGRLLMIKKRL
;
A
#
# COMPACT_ATOMS: atom_id res chain seq x y z
N MET A 1 2.12 33.48 17.57
CA MET A 1 1.94 32.03 17.25
C MET A 1 1.59 31.27 18.51
N GLY A 2 0.55 30.44 18.49
CA GLY A 2 0.11 29.68 19.68
C GLY A 2 1.01 28.51 20.05
N ARG A 3 0.90 28.03 21.30
CA ARG A 3 1.67 26.89 21.83
C ARG A 3 1.56 25.63 20.94
N TYR A 4 0.39 25.37 20.36
CA TYR A 4 0.15 24.18 19.55
C TYR A 4 0.99 24.15 18.26
N SER A 5 1.02 25.25 17.49
CA SER A 5 1.78 25.30 16.24
C SER A 5 3.28 25.18 16.51
N VAL A 6 3.78 25.94 17.50
CA VAL A 6 5.19 25.91 17.92
C VAL A 6 5.59 24.54 18.49
N LYS A 7 4.69 23.78 19.09
CA LYS A 7 5.00 22.43 19.60
C LYS A 7 4.95 21.38 18.47
N ARG A 8 4.01 21.49 17.54
CA ARG A 8 3.73 20.46 16.53
C ARG A 8 4.66 20.55 15.31
N TYR A 9 4.91 21.75 14.79
CA TYR A 9 5.58 21.96 13.50
C TYR A 9 7.07 22.30 13.61
N LYS A 10 7.75 21.87 14.69
CA LYS A 10 9.21 22.03 14.79
C LYS A 10 9.94 21.08 13.84
N THR A 11 11.12 21.49 13.40
CA THR A 11 12.03 20.70 12.56
C THR A 11 12.27 19.29 13.11
N LYS A 12 12.47 19.14 14.43
CA LYS A 12 12.63 17.83 15.08
C LYS A 12 11.44 16.87 15.00
N ARG A 13 10.26 17.32 14.53
CA ARG A 13 9.04 16.51 14.34
C ARG A 13 8.51 16.63 12.91
N ARG A 14 9.37 17.02 11.97
CA ARG A 14 9.01 17.20 10.56
C ARG A 14 8.62 15.84 9.98
N THR A 15 7.44 15.77 9.38
CA THR A 15 7.02 14.61 8.59
C THR A 15 7.62 14.68 7.19
N ARG A 16 7.70 13.54 6.51
CA ARG A 16 8.05 13.47 5.08
C ARG A 16 7.11 14.36 4.25
N ASP A 17 7.68 15.06 3.29
CA ASP A 17 6.97 16.00 2.42
C ASP A 17 6.20 15.26 1.32
N LEU A 18 5.17 15.92 0.78
CA LEU A 18 4.22 15.30 -0.15
C LEU A 18 4.84 15.00 -1.53
N ASP A 19 5.74 15.86 -1.99
CA ASP A 19 6.51 15.70 -3.22
C ASP A 19 7.40 14.45 -3.19
N LEU A 20 8.07 14.20 -2.07
CA LEU A 20 8.88 12.99 -1.87
C LEU A 20 8.00 11.74 -1.89
N ILE A 21 6.84 11.77 -1.23
CA ILE A 21 5.90 10.65 -1.21
C ILE A 21 5.31 10.41 -2.60
N TYR A 22 5.03 11.48 -3.37
CA TYR A 22 4.55 11.37 -4.73
C TYR A 22 5.58 10.66 -5.62
N ASN A 23 6.87 10.99 -5.49
CA ASN A 23 7.94 10.31 -6.21
C ASN A 23 8.05 8.83 -5.81
N ASP A 24 7.94 8.52 -4.51
CA ASP A 24 7.95 7.14 -4.00
C ASP A 24 6.80 6.29 -4.59
N LEU A 25 5.64 6.91 -4.87
CA LEU A 25 4.48 6.26 -5.47
C LEU A 25 4.53 6.22 -7.01
N SER A 26 5.46 6.94 -7.64
CA SER A 26 5.54 7.02 -9.10
C SER A 26 6.19 5.82 -9.74
N SER A 27 6.97 5.02 -9.01
CA SER A 27 7.64 3.82 -9.53
C SER A 27 7.15 2.57 -8.81
N PRO A 28 6.87 1.47 -9.54
CA PRO A 28 6.50 0.21 -8.92
C PRO A 28 7.65 -0.38 -8.09
N GLU A 29 8.90 -0.12 -8.48
CA GLU A 29 10.09 -0.61 -7.78
C GLU A 29 10.24 0.05 -6.41
N SER A 30 10.01 1.36 -6.32
CA SER A 30 10.05 2.08 -5.04
C SER A 30 8.93 1.62 -4.10
N ILE A 31 7.73 1.38 -4.64
CA ILE A 31 6.62 0.82 -3.86
C ILE A 31 6.99 -0.57 -3.31
N ASN A 32 7.53 -1.44 -4.16
CA ASN A 32 7.94 -2.79 -3.77
C ASN A 32 9.03 -2.75 -2.69
N LYS A 33 10.05 -1.90 -2.88
CA LYS A 33 11.13 -1.69 -1.90
C LYS A 33 10.62 -1.17 -0.55
N LEU A 34 9.69 -0.22 -0.57
CA LEU A 34 9.13 0.36 0.66
C LEU A 34 8.19 -0.59 1.39
N LYS A 35 7.53 -1.49 0.68
CA LYS A 35 6.72 -2.55 1.29
C LYS A 35 7.57 -3.68 1.82
N ASN A 36 8.56 -4.13 1.08
CA ASN A 36 9.41 -5.25 1.43
C ASN A 36 10.73 -4.78 2.05
N GLN A 37 10.60 -3.93 3.09
CA GLN A 37 11.75 -3.49 3.86
C GLN A 37 12.35 -4.64 4.67
N PRO A 38 13.68 -4.64 4.90
CA PRO A 38 14.30 -5.56 5.84
C PRO A 38 13.75 -5.32 7.26
N LEU A 39 13.82 -6.35 8.09
CA LEU A 39 13.42 -6.26 9.49
C LEU A 39 14.32 -5.27 10.23
N ASP A 40 13.71 -4.31 10.91
CA ASP A 40 14.40 -3.24 11.63
C ASP A 40 13.78 -3.06 13.02
N GLU A 41 14.56 -3.39 14.05
CA GLU A 41 14.16 -3.39 15.46
C GLU A 41 13.79 -2.00 15.99
N LEU A 42 14.33 -0.93 15.38
CA LEU A 42 14.08 0.44 15.83
C LEU A 42 12.73 0.98 15.34
N LYS A 43 12.11 0.30 14.38
CA LYS A 43 10.83 0.71 13.79
C LYS A 43 9.67 -0.08 14.40
N PRO A 44 8.49 0.56 14.56
CA PRO A 44 7.27 -0.15 14.92
C PRO A 44 6.97 -1.29 13.94
N GLY A 45 6.53 -2.44 14.46
CA GLY A 45 6.18 -3.61 13.64
C GLY A 45 7.34 -4.13 12.80
N LEU A 46 8.58 -3.99 13.28
CA LEU A 46 9.82 -4.39 12.61
C LEU A 46 9.96 -3.81 11.18
N GLY A 47 9.33 -2.65 10.93
CA GLY A 47 9.32 -1.99 9.62
C GLY A 47 8.40 -2.64 8.57
N GLN A 48 7.64 -3.68 8.92
CA GLN A 48 6.86 -4.47 7.95
C GLN A 48 5.52 -3.83 7.60
N TYR A 49 4.82 -3.26 8.59
CA TYR A 49 3.49 -2.65 8.40
C TYR A 49 3.63 -1.14 8.11
N TYR A 50 3.91 -0.80 6.86
CA TYR A 50 4.16 0.58 6.44
C TYR A 50 3.10 1.11 5.47
N CYS A 51 2.56 2.29 5.75
CA CYS A 51 1.71 3.04 4.82
C CYS A 51 2.54 4.09 4.08
N ILE A 52 2.68 3.90 2.77
CA ILE A 52 3.48 4.78 1.90
C ILE A 52 2.87 6.19 1.84
N GLN A 53 1.55 6.30 1.64
CA GLN A 53 0.88 7.59 1.46
C GLN A 53 1.02 8.51 2.67
N CYS A 54 0.99 7.92 3.88
CA CYS A 54 1.11 8.67 5.14
C CYS A 54 2.53 8.72 5.70
N ALA A 55 3.48 7.98 5.08
CA ALA A 55 4.83 7.76 5.57
C ALA A 55 4.88 7.38 7.06
N LYS A 56 4.08 6.36 7.44
CA LYS A 56 3.92 5.95 8.85
C LYS A 56 3.99 4.43 9.00
N TYR A 57 4.73 4.00 10.02
CA TYR A 57 4.81 2.61 10.47
C TYR A 57 3.74 2.30 11.52
N PHE A 58 3.25 1.06 11.49
CA PHE A 58 2.26 0.50 12.41
C PHE A 58 2.83 -0.75 13.07
N GLU A 59 2.22 -1.15 14.18
CA GLU A 59 2.61 -2.34 14.94
C GLU A 59 2.17 -3.64 14.25
N ASN A 60 0.92 -3.69 13.76
CA ASN A 60 0.26 -4.89 13.24
C ASN A 60 -0.58 -4.54 11.98
N GLN A 61 -0.98 -5.55 11.20
CA GLN A 61 -1.82 -5.37 10.01
C GLN A 61 -3.20 -4.79 10.31
N ILE A 62 -3.84 -5.19 11.41
CA ILE A 62 -5.16 -4.67 11.82
C ILE A 62 -5.10 -3.15 12.01
N SER A 63 -4.03 -2.64 12.61
CA SER A 63 -3.82 -1.21 12.82
C SER A 63 -3.61 -0.46 11.49
N LEU A 64 -2.94 -1.09 10.52
CA LEU A 64 -2.79 -0.56 9.16
C LEU A 64 -4.13 -0.55 8.40
N ASP A 65 -4.91 -1.63 8.47
CA ASP A 65 -6.24 -1.74 7.83
C ASP A 65 -7.24 -0.74 8.41
N ARG A 66 -7.20 -0.49 9.73
CA ARG A 66 -7.99 0.58 10.36
C ARG A 66 -7.52 1.95 9.89
N HIS A 67 -6.22 2.14 9.73
CA HIS A 67 -5.66 3.41 9.26
C HIS A 67 -6.09 3.74 7.83
N THR A 68 -6.04 2.79 6.89
CA THR A 68 -6.42 3.01 5.49
C THR A 68 -7.89 3.42 5.35
N LYS A 69 -8.78 2.86 6.18
CA LYS A 69 -10.21 3.22 6.21
C LYS A 69 -10.48 4.61 6.83
N SER A 70 -9.53 5.15 7.60
CA SER A 70 -9.71 6.40 8.35
C SER A 70 -9.78 7.66 7.48
N LYS A 71 -10.45 8.71 7.98
CA LYS A 71 -10.55 10.01 7.28
C LYS A 71 -9.21 10.69 7.04
N ILE A 72 -8.23 10.47 7.93
CA ILE A 72 -6.89 11.07 7.84
C ILE A 72 -6.17 10.54 6.60
N HIS A 73 -6.21 9.22 6.40
CA HIS A 73 -5.63 8.58 5.23
C HIS A 73 -6.34 9.02 3.94
N LYS A 74 -7.68 8.98 3.92
CA LYS A 74 -8.47 9.45 2.77
C LYS A 74 -8.17 10.89 2.39
N ARG A 75 -7.96 11.79 3.37
CA ARG A 75 -7.53 13.16 3.10
C ARG A 75 -6.14 13.22 2.48
N ARG A 76 -5.20 12.42 2.96
CA ARG A 76 -3.83 12.35 2.42
C ARG A 76 -3.82 11.85 0.98
N VAL A 77 -4.58 10.80 0.68
CA VAL A 77 -4.71 10.27 -0.69
C VAL A 77 -5.24 11.35 -1.63
N LYS A 78 -6.28 12.09 -1.23
CA LYS A 78 -6.78 13.23 -2.01
C LYS A 78 -5.69 14.26 -2.31
N SER A 79 -4.89 14.65 -1.32
CA SER A 79 -3.76 15.58 -1.54
C SER A 79 -2.66 15.03 -2.43
N LEU A 80 -2.50 13.70 -2.54
CA LEU A 80 -1.48 13.06 -3.39
C LEU A 80 -1.97 12.84 -4.84
N ASN A 81 -3.27 12.93 -5.08
CA ASN A 81 -3.83 12.86 -6.44
C ASN A 81 -3.54 14.15 -7.23
N GLU A 82 -3.27 15.26 -6.54
CA GLU A 82 -2.90 16.52 -7.16
C GLU A 82 -1.39 16.53 -7.45
N ARG A 83 -0.99 17.20 -8.53
CA ARG A 83 0.44 17.39 -8.85
C ARG A 83 1.12 18.13 -7.69
N PRO A 84 2.26 17.63 -7.19
CA PRO A 84 2.96 18.28 -6.09
C PRO A 84 3.51 19.64 -6.53
N TYR A 85 3.36 20.64 -5.67
CA TYR A 85 3.95 21.96 -5.87
C TYR A 85 5.47 21.87 -5.86
N THR A 86 6.11 22.53 -6.82
CA THR A 86 7.58 22.59 -6.92
C THR A 86 8.05 24.04 -7.01
N PRO A 87 9.30 24.37 -6.60
CA PRO A 87 9.82 25.73 -6.71
C PRO A 87 9.73 26.32 -8.13
N LEU A 88 9.83 25.47 -9.17
CA LEU A 88 9.66 25.86 -10.56
C LEU A 88 8.30 26.52 -10.84
N GLU A 89 7.25 26.10 -10.14
CA GLU A 89 5.92 26.70 -10.25
C GLU A 89 5.88 28.10 -9.64
N ALA A 90 6.62 28.33 -8.54
CA ALA A 90 6.80 29.66 -7.95
C ALA A 90 7.51 30.61 -8.91
N GLU A 91 8.60 30.12 -9.52
CA GLU A 91 9.39 30.88 -10.50
C GLU A 91 8.58 31.21 -11.75
N ALA A 92 7.84 30.22 -12.28
CA ALA A 92 6.96 30.42 -13.43
C ALA A 92 5.85 31.44 -13.14
N ALA A 93 5.26 31.41 -11.94
CA ALA A 93 4.29 32.42 -11.52
C ALA A 93 4.89 33.84 -11.45
N ALA A 94 6.20 33.95 -11.19
CA ALA A 94 6.96 35.20 -11.26
C ALA A 94 7.47 35.55 -12.66
N GLY A 95 7.19 34.73 -13.69
CA GLY A 95 7.62 34.93 -15.08
C GLY A 95 9.01 34.39 -15.42
N VAL A 96 9.62 33.57 -14.55
CA VAL A 96 10.96 33.00 -14.73
C VAL A 96 10.86 31.51 -15.04
N ASN A 97 11.75 30.98 -15.90
CA ASN A 97 11.86 29.53 -16.19
C ASN A 97 10.57 28.87 -16.73
N MET A 98 9.74 29.61 -17.47
CA MET A 98 8.46 29.13 -18.01
C MET A 98 8.56 27.85 -18.85
N GLU A 99 9.56 27.76 -19.73
CA GLU A 99 9.78 26.58 -20.59
C GLU A 99 10.03 25.31 -19.77
N LYS A 100 10.86 25.41 -18.72
CA LYS A 100 11.15 24.29 -17.81
C LYS A 100 9.89 23.87 -17.04
N PHE A 101 9.07 24.82 -16.65
CA PHE A 101 7.80 24.54 -15.97
C PHE A 101 6.83 23.80 -16.90
N ILE A 102 6.68 24.23 -18.16
CA ILE A 102 5.82 23.56 -19.15
C ILE A 102 6.28 22.13 -19.38
N ALA A 103 7.58 21.90 -19.61
CA ALA A 103 8.13 20.56 -19.78
C ALA A 103 7.91 19.67 -18.54
N SER A 104 8.03 20.25 -17.33
CA SER A 104 7.73 19.55 -16.08
C SER A 104 6.25 19.14 -16.01
N VAL A 105 5.32 20.04 -16.36
CA VAL A 105 3.88 19.75 -16.39
C VAL A 105 3.57 18.59 -17.35
N GLU A 106 4.16 18.61 -18.56
CA GLU A 106 3.98 17.58 -19.57
C GLU A 106 4.46 16.22 -19.07
N LYS A 107 5.63 16.16 -18.42
CA LYS A 107 6.15 14.96 -17.78
C LYS A 107 5.17 14.40 -16.74
N TYR A 108 4.59 15.24 -15.88
CA TYR A 108 3.61 14.78 -14.90
C TYR A 108 2.32 14.25 -15.55
N LYS A 109 1.85 14.86 -16.64
CA LYS A 109 0.71 14.35 -17.41
C LYS A 109 0.97 12.95 -17.97
N GLN A 110 2.16 12.72 -18.52
CA GLN A 110 2.57 11.39 -19.00
C GLN A 110 2.56 10.37 -17.87
N LEU A 111 3.18 10.68 -16.72
CA LEU A 111 3.19 9.80 -15.55
C LEU A 111 1.79 9.48 -15.02
N GLU A 112 0.88 10.44 -15.01
CA GLU A 112 -0.51 10.20 -14.60
C GLU A 112 -1.26 9.29 -15.59
N ASN A 113 -1.00 9.44 -16.90
CA ASN A 113 -1.54 8.52 -17.90
C ASN A 113 -1.00 7.09 -17.69
N ASP A 114 0.31 6.94 -17.49
CA ASP A 114 0.95 5.64 -17.24
C ASP A 114 0.37 4.95 -15.99
N LYS A 115 0.10 5.73 -14.93
CA LYS A 115 -0.56 5.24 -13.71
C LYS A 115 -2.01 4.81 -13.97
N GLN A 116 -2.74 5.53 -14.82
CA GLN A 116 -4.12 5.19 -15.17
C GLN A 116 -4.17 3.89 -16.00
N GLU A 117 -3.29 3.75 -16.98
CA GLU A 117 -3.16 2.54 -17.80
C GLU A 117 -2.78 1.33 -16.95
N ASN A 118 -1.80 1.49 -16.05
CA ASN A 118 -1.31 0.42 -15.19
C ASN A 118 -1.99 0.36 -13.82
N LYS A 119 -3.17 0.98 -13.67
CA LYS A 119 -3.82 1.17 -12.36
C LYS A 119 -3.95 -0.13 -11.57
N HIS A 120 -4.35 -1.22 -12.24
CA HIS A 120 -4.50 -2.52 -11.60
C HIS A 120 -3.18 -3.05 -11.01
N GLN A 121 -2.06 -2.86 -11.71
CA GLN A 121 -0.74 -3.25 -11.22
C GLN A 121 -0.35 -2.45 -9.97
N TYR A 122 -0.51 -1.13 -10.01
CA TYR A 122 -0.23 -0.25 -8.87
C TYR A 122 -1.12 -0.58 -7.68
N ASP A 123 -2.43 -0.78 -7.89
CA ASP A 123 -3.37 -1.13 -6.83
C ASP A 123 -3.01 -2.48 -6.19
N LYS A 124 -2.61 -3.47 -6.98
CA LYS A 124 -2.13 -4.77 -6.46
C LYS A 124 -0.89 -4.59 -5.59
N LEU A 125 0.08 -3.80 -6.04
CA LEU A 125 1.29 -3.52 -5.27
C LEU A 125 0.96 -2.75 -3.98
N ILE A 126 0.15 -1.70 -4.05
CA ILE A 126 -0.21 -0.85 -2.89
C ILE A 126 -1.08 -1.60 -1.87
N ASN A 127 -1.91 -2.54 -2.31
CA ASN A 127 -2.80 -3.30 -1.43
C ASN A 127 -2.28 -4.68 -1.04
N GLN A 128 -1.10 -5.10 -1.52
CA GLN A 128 -0.43 -6.33 -1.09
C GLN A 128 -0.36 -6.41 0.45
N LYS A 129 -0.99 -7.45 1.01
CA LYS A 129 -0.95 -7.80 2.44
C LYS A 129 0.12 -8.86 2.71
N LYS A 130 0.56 -8.95 3.96
CA LYS A 130 1.57 -9.91 4.43
C LYS A 130 0.98 -10.87 5.46
N ASP A 131 -0.10 -11.55 5.07
CA ASP A 131 -0.90 -12.37 5.99
C ASP A 131 -0.10 -13.55 6.60
N ASN A 132 0.97 -13.98 5.93
CA ASN A 132 1.89 -15.00 6.45
C ASN A 132 2.61 -14.57 7.74
N LEU A 133 2.99 -13.28 7.87
CA LEU A 133 3.64 -12.79 9.08
C LEU A 133 2.67 -12.76 10.26
N ASP A 134 1.42 -12.35 10.02
CA ASP A 134 0.39 -12.33 11.06
C ASP A 134 0.04 -13.75 11.53
N ALA A 135 -0.04 -14.72 10.61
CA ALA A 135 -0.29 -16.12 10.94
C ALA A 135 0.85 -16.73 11.78
N ILE A 136 2.11 -16.40 11.47
CA ILE A 136 3.27 -16.84 12.25
C ILE A 136 3.26 -16.22 13.66
N ILE A 137 2.95 -14.92 13.78
CA ILE A 137 2.98 -14.20 15.06
C ILE A 137 1.81 -14.61 15.97
N THR A 138 0.61 -14.79 15.42
CA THR A 138 -0.60 -15.06 16.20
C THR A 138 -0.87 -16.55 16.41
N GLY A 139 -0.23 -17.43 15.64
CA GLY A 139 -0.49 -18.87 15.65
C GLY A 139 -1.87 -19.24 15.10
N ILE A 140 -2.62 -18.27 14.55
CA ILE A 140 -3.92 -18.46 13.93
C ILE A 140 -3.69 -18.60 12.42
N PRO A 141 -4.17 -19.68 11.77
CA PRO A 141 -3.96 -19.88 10.34
C PRO A 141 -4.65 -18.77 9.52
N SER A 142 -4.00 -18.30 8.46
CA SER A 142 -4.56 -17.27 7.56
C SER A 142 -5.90 -17.71 6.95
N GLU A 143 -6.79 -16.76 6.67
CA GLU A 143 -8.12 -17.05 6.09
C GLU A 143 -8.01 -17.83 4.76
N GLU A 144 -7.00 -17.52 3.94
CA GLU A 144 -6.72 -18.24 2.70
C GLU A 144 -6.33 -19.71 2.94
N PHE A 145 -5.54 -19.97 3.98
CA PHE A 145 -5.17 -21.34 4.36
C PHE A 145 -6.38 -22.13 4.89
N GLN A 146 -7.27 -21.48 5.64
CA GLN A 146 -8.52 -22.10 6.08
C GLN A 146 -9.44 -22.45 4.89
N GLN A 147 -9.53 -21.57 3.89
CA GLN A 147 -10.30 -21.82 2.67
C GLN A 147 -9.73 -22.98 1.85
N GLN A 148 -8.40 -23.07 1.74
CA GLN A 148 -7.74 -24.18 1.06
C GLN A 148 -7.98 -25.51 1.77
N GLN A 149 -7.92 -25.55 3.11
CA GLN A 149 -8.25 -26.76 3.88
C GLN A 149 -9.71 -27.18 3.68
N GLN A 150 -10.64 -26.21 3.65
CA GLN A 150 -12.05 -26.49 3.39
C GLN A 150 -12.27 -27.03 1.97
N GLN A 151 -11.57 -26.50 0.97
CA GLN A 151 -11.62 -27.00 -0.41
C GLN A 151 -11.08 -28.42 -0.50
N GLN A 152 -9.92 -28.70 0.10
CA GLN A 152 -9.34 -30.06 0.14
C GLN A 152 -10.29 -31.06 0.82
N GLN A 153 -10.91 -30.69 1.95
CA GLN A 153 -11.90 -31.54 2.61
C GLN A 153 -13.14 -31.79 1.74
N GLN A 154 -13.58 -30.80 0.96
CA GLN A 154 -14.69 -30.96 0.03
C GLN A 154 -14.34 -31.88 -1.15
N GLU A 155 -13.13 -31.76 -1.70
CA GLU A 155 -12.62 -32.65 -2.76
C GLU A 155 -12.49 -34.09 -2.25
N GLU A 156 -11.92 -34.31 -1.08
CA GLU A 156 -11.83 -35.63 -0.44
C GLU A 156 -13.21 -36.27 -0.20
N LEU A 157 -14.20 -35.47 0.22
CA LEU A 157 -15.59 -35.93 0.37
C LEU A 157 -16.25 -36.27 -0.96
N GLN A 158 -15.94 -35.56 -2.03
CA GLN A 158 -16.45 -35.84 -3.38
C GLN A 158 -15.84 -37.14 -3.93
N ASP A 159 -14.54 -37.34 -3.76
CA ASP A 159 -13.83 -38.55 -4.18
C ASP A 159 -14.29 -39.79 -3.39
N ALA A 160 -14.49 -39.65 -2.08
CA ALA A 160 -15.04 -40.73 -1.24
C ALA A 160 -16.46 -41.15 -1.69
N ASN A 161 -17.31 -40.18 -2.06
CA ASN A 161 -18.66 -40.46 -2.57
C ASN A 161 -18.64 -41.10 -3.97
N GLN A 162 -17.75 -40.64 -4.87
CA GLN A 162 -17.58 -41.26 -6.19
C GLN A 162 -17.07 -42.71 -6.08
N GLY A 163 -16.11 -42.96 -5.20
CA GLY A 163 -15.60 -44.31 -4.90
C GLY A 163 -16.67 -45.24 -4.34
N ARG A 164 -17.54 -44.73 -3.46
CA ARG A 164 -18.67 -45.49 -2.90
C ARG A 164 -19.71 -45.84 -3.97
N LEU A 165 -20.02 -44.91 -4.88
CA LEU A 165 -20.95 -45.12 -5.99
C LEU A 165 -20.43 -46.17 -7.00
N LEU A 166 -19.13 -46.14 -7.30
CA LEU A 166 -18.45 -47.12 -8.17
C LEU A 166 -18.45 -48.53 -7.56
N MET A 167 -18.27 -48.65 -6.24
CA MET A 167 -18.36 -49.94 -5.54
C MET A 167 -19.76 -50.54 -5.57
N ILE A 168 -20.81 -49.71 -5.47
CA ILE A 168 -22.21 -50.16 -5.57
C ILE A 168 -22.52 -50.63 -6.99
N LYS A 169 -22.06 -49.91 -8.02
CA LYS A 169 -22.27 -50.28 -9.44
C LYS A 169 -21.53 -51.55 -9.90
N LYS A 170 -20.44 -51.94 -9.24
CA LYS A 170 -19.69 -53.18 -9.54
C LYS A 170 -20.25 -54.44 -8.89
N ARG A 171 -21.26 -54.33 -8.01
CA ARG A 171 -21.90 -55.46 -7.31
C ARG A 171 -23.26 -55.89 -7.90
N LEU A 172 -23.71 -55.21 -8.96
CA LEU A 172 -24.87 -55.57 -9.79
C LEU A 172 -24.36 -56.16 -11.11
#